data_AF-A0A1M5YPA2-F1
#
_entry.id   AF-A0A1M5YPA2-F1
#
_cell.length_a   1.000
_cell.length_b   1.000
_cell.length_c   1.000
_cell.angle_alpha   90.00
_cell.angle_beta   90.00
_cell.angle_gamma   90.00
#
_symmetry.space_group_name_H-M   'P 1'
#
loop_
_entity.id
_entity.type
_entity.pdbx_description
1 polymer ?
#
loop_
_entity_poly.entity_id
_entity_poly.type
_entity_poly.pdbx_seq_one_letter_code
_entity_poly.pdbx_strand_id
1 'polypeptide(L)'
;MFKHSTKHAKTDWQRVRQEAAYAKPIPFDPATDPYDPNDEQATAEYLEAATVTVRGPGRPRVPVRRPALTMRMDPDLLERLRASGKGWQSRLHQLIREAVDKGKL
;
A
#
# COMPACT_ATOMS: atom_id res chain seq x y z
N MET A 1 -22.25 28.67 13.02
CA MET A 1 -22.57 27.36 13.61
C MET A 1 -22.23 26.26 12.60
N PHE A 2 -21.07 25.60 12.71
CA PHE A 2 -20.70 24.50 11.82
C PHE A 2 -20.95 23.16 12.53
N LYS A 3 -21.91 22.39 12.02
CA LYS A 3 -22.16 21.01 12.45
C LYS A 3 -21.00 20.14 11.97
N HIS A 4 -20.22 19.59 12.89
CA HIS A 4 -19.26 18.55 12.59
C HIS A 4 -20.02 17.22 12.49
N SER A 5 -20.16 16.70 11.27
CA SER A 5 -20.66 15.34 11.05
C SER A 5 -19.55 14.36 11.45
N THR A 6 -19.76 13.67 12.58
CA THR A 6 -18.85 12.63 13.06
C THR A 6 -18.97 11.42 12.14
N LYS A 7 -18.06 11.31 11.18
CA LYS A 7 -17.95 10.09 10.36
C LYS A 7 -17.48 8.97 11.28
N HIS A 8 -18.35 7.99 11.54
CA HIS A 8 -17.95 6.78 12.25
C HIS A 8 -16.82 6.10 11.47
N ALA A 9 -15.68 5.87 12.14
CA ALA A 9 -14.63 5.02 11.60
C ALA A 9 -15.26 3.65 11.34
N LYS A 10 -15.08 3.10 10.13
CA LYS A 10 -15.69 1.82 9.70
C LYS A 10 -15.25 0.61 10.54
N THR A 11 -14.36 0.80 11.51
CA THR A 11 -13.88 -0.25 12.40
C THR A 11 -13.59 0.36 13.77
N ASP A 12 -14.21 -0.20 14.81
CA ASP A 12 -13.91 0.10 16.21
C ASP A 12 -12.65 -0.67 16.64
N TRP A 13 -11.53 0.05 16.68
CA TRP A 13 -10.22 -0.53 17.04
C TRP A 13 -10.08 -0.86 18.53
N GLN A 14 -10.88 -0.24 19.42
CA GLN A 14 -10.86 -0.60 20.84
C GLN A 14 -11.52 -1.96 21.05
N ARG A 15 -12.64 -2.22 20.36
CA ARG A 15 -13.30 -3.53 20.35
C ARG A 15 -12.39 -4.64 19.80
N VAL A 16 -11.74 -4.42 18.66
CA VAL A 16 -10.82 -5.42 18.05
C VAL A 16 -9.67 -5.77 19.00
N ARG A 17 -9.13 -4.78 19.73
CA ARG A 17 -8.08 -5.02 20.74
C ARG A 17 -8.59 -5.80 21.95
N GLN A 18 -9.82 -5.54 22.41
CA GLN A 18 -10.43 -6.30 23.49
C GLN A 18 -10.73 -7.75 23.07
N GLU A 19 -11.22 -7.95 21.85
CA GLU A 19 -11.45 -9.29 21.28
C GLU A 19 -10.13 -10.05 21.08
N ALA A 20 -9.04 -9.40 20.67
CA ALA A 20 -7.72 -10.02 20.57
C ALA A 20 -7.10 -10.37 21.93
N ALA A 21 -7.36 -9.56 22.97
CA ALA A 21 -6.93 -9.86 24.34
C ALA A 21 -7.76 -10.98 24.98
N TYR A 22 -8.99 -11.19 24.49
CA TYR A 22 -9.87 -12.25 24.94
C TYR A 22 -9.58 -13.52 24.12
N ALA A 23 -8.76 -14.43 24.67
CA ALA A 23 -8.34 -15.69 24.05
C ALA A 23 -9.51 -16.67 23.84
N LYS A 24 -10.45 -16.35 22.93
CA LYS A 24 -11.46 -17.28 22.46
C LYS A 24 -10.79 -18.37 21.63
N PRO A 25 -11.09 -19.65 21.91
CA PRO A 25 -10.71 -20.72 21.02
C PRO A 25 -11.23 -20.45 19.60
N ILE A 26 -10.37 -20.61 18.61
CA ILE A 26 -10.72 -20.54 17.20
C ILE A 26 -11.56 -21.78 16.88
N PRO A 27 -12.72 -21.68 16.23
CA PRO A 27 -13.49 -22.85 15.82
C PRO A 27 -12.63 -23.78 14.95
N PHE A 28 -12.59 -25.06 15.28
CA PHE A 28 -11.89 -26.10 14.54
C PHE A 28 -12.89 -27.16 14.07
N ASP A 29 -12.88 -27.47 12.77
CA ASP A 29 -13.65 -28.55 12.16
C ASP A 29 -12.70 -29.59 11.51
N PRO A 30 -12.61 -30.82 12.05
CA PRO A 30 -11.70 -31.84 11.54
C PRO A 30 -12.05 -32.33 10.13
N ALA A 31 -13.23 -32.01 9.59
CA ALA A 31 -13.61 -32.36 8.23
C ALA A 31 -13.06 -31.38 7.18
N THR A 32 -12.78 -30.13 7.57
CA THR A 32 -12.37 -29.07 6.63
C THR A 32 -11.01 -28.46 6.94
N ASP A 33 -10.63 -28.41 8.21
CA ASP A 33 -9.42 -27.72 8.64
C ASP A 33 -8.22 -28.66 8.62
N PRO A 34 -7.06 -28.21 8.10
CA PRO A 34 -5.87 -29.03 7.98
C PRO A 34 -5.16 -29.34 9.31
N TYR A 35 -5.42 -28.57 10.36
CA TYR A 35 -4.86 -28.75 11.71
C TYR A 35 -5.74 -28.01 12.75
N ASP A 36 -5.63 -28.36 14.03
CA ASP A 36 -6.29 -27.63 15.12
C ASP A 36 -5.45 -26.41 15.52
N PRO A 37 -5.91 -25.17 15.28
CA PRO A 37 -5.18 -23.95 15.63
C PRO A 37 -5.15 -23.63 17.13
N ASN A 38 -5.90 -24.37 17.96
CA ASN A 38 -5.87 -24.23 19.42
C ASN A 38 -4.92 -25.24 20.08
N ASP A 39 -4.41 -26.22 19.32
CA ASP A 39 -3.37 -27.15 19.76
C ASP A 39 -2.00 -26.67 19.24
N GLU A 40 -1.11 -26.39 20.19
CA GLU A 40 0.25 -25.93 19.90
C GLU A 40 1.05 -26.99 19.14
N GLN A 41 0.84 -28.29 19.41
CA GLN A 41 1.57 -29.37 18.75
C GLN A 41 1.13 -29.52 17.30
N ALA A 42 -0.18 -29.59 17.05
CA ALA A 42 -0.74 -29.67 15.69
C ALA A 42 -0.32 -28.46 14.83
N THR A 43 -0.28 -27.27 15.45
CA THR A 43 0.18 -26.05 14.77
C THR A 43 1.67 -26.13 14.40
N ALA A 44 2.53 -26.60 15.31
CA ALA A 44 3.97 -26.73 15.07
C ALA A 44 4.27 -27.72 13.95
N GLU A 45 3.66 -28.90 13.97
CA GLU A 45 3.82 -29.93 12.94
C GLU A 45 3.38 -29.43 11.56
N TYR A 46 2.24 -28.74 11.48
CA TYR A 46 1.74 -28.18 10.23
C TYR A 46 2.69 -27.10 9.68
N LEU A 47 3.22 -26.23 10.52
CA LEU A 47 4.17 -25.18 10.10
C LEU A 47 5.53 -25.75 9.69
N GLU A 48 6.00 -26.82 10.34
CA GLU A 48 7.23 -27.50 9.96
C GLU A 48 7.10 -28.19 8.59
N ALA A 49 5.93 -28.79 8.32
CA ALA A 49 5.62 -29.39 7.02
C ALA A 49 5.32 -28.35 5.91
N ALA A 50 5.02 -27.10 6.29
CA ALA A 50 4.63 -26.07 5.33
C ALA A 50 5.81 -25.62 4.45
N THR A 51 5.66 -25.77 3.14
CA THR A 51 6.64 -25.24 2.18
C THR A 51 6.43 -23.74 2.01
N VAL A 52 7.34 -22.92 2.54
CA VAL A 52 7.32 -21.47 2.36
C VAL A 52 7.65 -21.12 0.92
N THR A 53 6.62 -20.90 0.12
CA THR A 53 6.79 -20.32 -1.23
C THR A 53 7.13 -18.84 -1.07
N VAL A 54 8.42 -18.51 -1.03
CA VAL A 54 8.87 -17.11 -1.04
C VAL A 54 8.40 -16.51 -2.36
N ARG A 55 7.42 -15.60 -2.30
CA ARG A 55 7.05 -14.78 -3.46
C ARG A 55 8.33 -14.15 -3.99
N GLY A 56 8.63 -14.40 -5.27
CA GLY A 56 9.86 -13.94 -5.91
C GLY A 56 10.11 -12.45 -5.61
N PRO A 57 11.39 -12.03 -5.50
CA PRO A 57 11.72 -10.67 -5.10
C PRO A 57 10.94 -9.68 -5.95
N GLY A 58 10.22 -8.76 -5.28
CA GLY A 58 9.53 -7.68 -5.97
C GLY A 58 10.49 -6.85 -6.83
N ARG A 59 9.95 -5.97 -7.68
CA ARG A 59 10.75 -5.10 -8.55
C ARG A 59 11.97 -4.56 -7.79
N PRO A 60 13.21 -4.78 -8.29
CA PRO A 60 14.43 -4.32 -7.63
C PRO A 60 14.31 -2.84 -7.25
N ARG A 61 14.74 -2.52 -6.03
CA ARG A 61 14.68 -1.15 -5.52
C ARG A 61 15.57 -0.26 -6.39
N VAL A 62 14.99 0.77 -6.99
CA VAL A 62 15.76 1.76 -7.75
C VAL A 62 16.71 2.48 -6.79
N PRO A 63 18.02 2.61 -7.11
CA PRO A 63 19.02 3.16 -6.20
C PRO A 63 18.74 4.63 -5.85
N VAL A 64 18.25 5.41 -6.81
CA VAL A 64 17.81 6.80 -6.60
C VAL A 64 16.34 6.92 -6.96
N ARG A 65 15.51 7.21 -5.95
CA ARG A 65 14.08 7.49 -6.19
C ARG A 65 13.93 8.94 -6.66
N ARG A 66 13.12 9.15 -7.69
CA ARG A 66 12.73 10.50 -8.11
C ARG A 66 11.88 11.10 -6.98
N PRO A 67 12.28 12.24 -6.38
CA PRO A 67 11.46 12.89 -5.35
C PRO A 67 10.15 13.38 -5.96
N ALA A 68 9.08 13.34 -5.17
CA ALA A 68 7.81 13.95 -5.55
C ALA A 68 7.91 15.47 -5.38
N LEU A 69 7.53 16.22 -6.41
CA LEU A 69 7.49 17.68 -6.38
C LEU A 69 6.02 18.13 -6.38
N THR A 70 5.62 18.83 -5.33
CA THR A 70 4.29 19.46 -5.25
C THR A 70 4.44 20.94 -5.56
N MET A 71 3.89 21.38 -6.70
CA MET A 71 3.87 22.77 -7.11
C MET A 71 2.51 23.16 -7.70
N ARG A 72 2.18 24.45 -7.65
CA ARG A 72 1.02 25.01 -8.35
C ARG A 72 1.42 25.29 -9.80
N MET A 73 0.49 25.04 -10.72
CA MET A 73 0.66 25.30 -12.15
C MET A 73 -0.64 25.89 -12.67
N ASP A 74 -0.53 26.75 -13.68
CA ASP A 74 -1.70 27.35 -14.32
C ASP A 74 -2.64 26.27 -14.88
N PRO A 75 -3.96 26.42 -14.68
CA PRO A 75 -4.94 25.41 -15.08
C PRO A 75 -4.89 25.15 -16.60
N ASP A 76 -4.85 26.21 -17.41
CA ASP A 76 -4.82 26.10 -18.88
C ASP A 76 -3.56 25.38 -19.38
N LEU A 77 -2.41 25.63 -18.73
CA LEU A 77 -1.16 24.95 -19.07
C LEU A 77 -1.24 23.46 -18.74
N LEU A 78 -1.79 23.11 -17.58
CA LEU A 78 -1.97 21.73 -17.17
C LEU A 78 -2.92 20.97 -18.11
N GLU A 79 -3.99 21.63 -18.57
CA GLU A 79 -4.91 21.06 -19.56
C GLU A 79 -4.22 20.77 -20.88
N ARG A 80 -3.47 21.74 -21.43
CA ARG A 80 -2.70 21.56 -22.67
C ARG A 80 -1.67 20.44 -22.55
N LEU A 81 -1.00 20.34 -21.40
CA LEU A 81 -0.06 19.26 -21.13
C LEU A 81 -0.75 17.91 -21.07
N ARG A 82 -1.89 17.79 -20.39
CA ARG A 82 -2.67 16.53 -20.34
C ARG A 82 -3.20 16.14 -21.71
N ALA A 83 -3.69 17.11 -22.49
CA ALA A 83 -4.17 16.91 -23.86
C ALA A 83 -3.08 16.38 -24.80
N SER A 84 -1.80 16.64 -24.49
CA SER A 84 -0.67 16.09 -25.25
C SER A 84 -0.52 14.56 -25.14
N GLY A 85 -1.34 13.90 -24.32
CA GLY A 85 -1.45 12.44 -24.28
C GLY A 85 -0.54 11.73 -23.29
N LYS A 86 -0.44 10.40 -23.42
CA LYS A 86 0.32 9.54 -22.50
C LYS A 86 1.78 10.03 -22.37
N GLY A 87 2.29 10.01 -21.14
CA GLY A 87 3.68 10.38 -20.85
C GLY A 87 3.98 11.89 -20.89
N TRP A 88 2.97 12.76 -20.88
CA TRP A 88 3.16 14.22 -20.84
C TRP A 88 4.04 14.68 -19.66
N GLN A 89 3.94 14.04 -18.49
CA GLN A 89 4.79 14.33 -17.33
C GLN A 89 6.27 13.99 -17.60
N SER A 90 6.53 12.86 -18.27
CA SER A 90 7.89 12.47 -18.65
C SER A 90 8.48 13.44 -19.67
N ARG A 91 7.67 13.91 -20.63
CA ARG A 91 8.10 14.92 -21.62
C ARG A 91 8.40 16.26 -20.97
N LEU A 92 7.55 16.72 -20.04
CA LEU A 92 7.80 17.92 -19.25
C LEU A 92 9.08 17.81 -18.43
N HIS A 93 9.31 16.67 -17.77
CA HIS A 93 10.53 16.44 -17.01
C HIS A 93 11.79 16.52 -17.89
N GLN A 94 11.77 15.94 -19.10
CA GLN A 94 12.90 16.08 -20.02
C GLN A 94 13.13 17.53 -20.45
N LEU A 95 12.06 18.26 -20.76
CA LEU A 95 12.16 19.68 -21.12
C LEU A 95 12.80 20.52 -20.00
N ILE A 96 12.35 20.31 -18.74
CA ILE A 96 12.92 21.01 -17.57
C ILE A 96 14.38 20.63 -17.40
N ARG A 97 14.71 19.34 -17.49
CA ARG A 97 16.09 18.86 -17.39
C ARG A 97 16.98 19.51 -18.44
N GLU A 98 16.57 19.49 -19.69
CA GLU A 98 17.33 20.13 -20.77
C GLU A 98 17.49 21.63 -20.57
N ALA A 99 16.47 22.32 -20.06
CA ALA A 99 16.54 23.76 -19.79
C ALA A 99 17.53 24.08 -18.68
N VAL A 100 17.56 23.27 -17.60
CA VAL A 100 18.55 23.38 -16.52
C VAL A 100 19.96 23.05 -17.03
N ASP A 101 20.12 21.95 -17.78
CA ASP A 101 21.42 21.53 -18.34
C ASP A 101 21.99 22.59 -19.30
N LYS A 102 21.12 23.32 -20.01
CA LYS A 102 21.49 24.42 -20.92
C LYS A 102 21.59 25.79 -20.23
N GLY A 103 21.38 25.88 -18.91
CA GLY A 103 21.43 27.13 -18.14
C GLY A 103 20.36 28.16 -18.53
N LYS A 104 19.22 27.71 -19.05
CA LYS A 104 18.08 28.57 -19.42
C LYS A 104 17.09 28.78 -18.28
N LEU A 105 17.35 28.15 -17.14
CA LEU A 105 16.63 28.22 -15.88
C LEU A 105 17.63 28.47 -14.75
#